data_AF-A0A5Z3HLQ6-F1
#
_entry.id   AF-A0A5Z3HLQ6-F1
#
_cell.length_a   1.000
_cell.length_b   1.000
_cell.length_c   1.000
_cell.angle_alpha   90.00
_cell.angle_beta   90.00
_cell.angle_gamma   90.00
#
_symmetry.space_group_name_H-M   'P 1'
#
loop_
_entity.id
_entity.type
_entity.pdbx_description
1 polymer ?
#
loop_
_entity_poly.entity_id
_entity_poly.type
_entity_poly.pdbx_seq_one_letter_code
_entity_poly.pdbx_strand_id
1 'polypeptide(L)'
;MYLSEYLKRGNNNLDLARIVLALMVIVGHSAALHPRDGWIDPVSLFFPFTYSGALAVKGFFLVSGILVANSAMDKKDIYSFLSSRFLRIFPGLLFVVVITAFIIGPLFSTLSINEYLRTIEPFKYVAETITMRVNYFLPGVFTGNADGGSVNGSLWTIPYEVSMYCVMIGLFYLSGFNKKIITSASLLIIFSPVFMSNPPMGSTISAEIYPLQSCFFTGVLFAIYKD
;
A
#
# COMPACT_ATOMS: atom_id res chain seq x y z
N MET A 1 -14.05 2.08 -26.63
CA MET A 1 -13.91 2.99 -25.48
C MET A 1 -12.51 2.81 -24.93
N TYR A 2 -11.68 3.84 -24.97
CA TYR A 2 -10.24 3.72 -24.67
C TYR A 2 -9.93 4.14 -23.23
N LEU A 3 -8.97 3.47 -22.60
CA LEU A 3 -8.55 3.82 -21.23
C LEU A 3 -8.01 5.26 -21.16
N SER A 4 -7.42 5.75 -22.25
CA SER A 4 -6.94 7.12 -22.39
C SER A 4 -8.01 8.20 -22.15
N GLU A 5 -9.29 7.92 -22.41
CA GLU A 5 -10.39 8.87 -22.17
C GLU A 5 -10.68 9.07 -20.67
N TYR A 6 -10.51 8.01 -19.89
CA TYR A 6 -10.72 8.01 -18.44
C TYR A 6 -9.53 8.54 -17.64
N LEU A 7 -8.34 8.57 -18.26
CA LEU A 7 -7.10 9.07 -17.65
C LEU A 7 -6.91 10.59 -17.78
N LYS A 8 -7.81 11.29 -18.47
CA LYS A 8 -7.73 12.76 -18.62
C LYS A 8 -7.87 13.47 -17.27
N ARG A 9 -7.03 14.49 -17.06
CA ARG A 9 -7.02 15.33 -15.85
C ARG A 9 -8.37 16.05 -15.72
N GLY A 10 -9.10 15.79 -14.63
CA GLY A 10 -10.45 16.33 -14.40
C GLY A 10 -11.58 15.29 -14.46
N ASN A 11 -11.27 14.02 -14.73
CA ASN A 11 -12.22 12.92 -14.65
C ASN A 11 -12.13 12.23 -13.28
N ASN A 12 -13.22 12.24 -12.50
CA ASN A 12 -13.23 11.76 -11.10
C ASN A 12 -13.39 10.23 -10.97
N ASN A 13 -13.41 9.49 -12.07
CA ASN A 13 -13.70 8.04 -12.06
C ASN A 13 -12.68 7.23 -11.27
N LEU A 14 -11.39 7.60 -11.33
CA LEU A 14 -10.35 6.91 -10.55
C LEU A 14 -10.38 7.31 -9.07
N ASP A 15 -10.85 8.51 -8.74
CA ASP A 15 -11.05 8.91 -7.35
C ASP A 15 -12.25 8.16 -6.74
N LEU A 16 -13.33 7.98 -7.50
CA LEU A 16 -14.44 7.12 -7.09
C LEU A 16 -13.97 5.68 -6.87
N ALA A 17 -13.17 5.12 -7.78
CA ALA A 17 -12.61 3.78 -7.61
C ALA A 17 -11.79 3.68 -6.32
N ARG A 18 -10.98 4.68 -6.00
CA ARG A 18 -10.21 4.73 -4.75
C ARG A 18 -11.09 4.80 -3.51
N ILE A 19 -12.20 5.52 -3.55
CA ILE A 19 -13.17 5.56 -2.44
C ILE A 19 -13.77 4.17 -2.22
N VAL A 20 -14.20 3.50 -3.29
CA VAL A 20 -14.74 2.13 -3.18
C VAL A 20 -13.70 1.17 -2.59
N LEU A 21 -12.46 1.24 -3.08
CA LEU A 21 -11.36 0.44 -2.53
C LEU A 21 -11.11 0.77 -1.04
N ALA A 22 -11.14 2.04 -0.64
CA ALA A 22 -10.97 2.43 0.76
C ALA A 22 -12.08 1.87 1.66
N LEU A 23 -13.34 1.91 1.20
CA LEU A 23 -14.46 1.30 1.91
C LEU A 23 -14.30 -0.22 2.06
N MET A 24 -13.85 -0.90 1.00
CA MET A 24 -13.55 -2.32 1.06
C MET A 24 -12.43 -2.67 2.05
N VAL A 25 -11.40 -1.82 2.19
CA VAL A 25 -10.35 -1.98 3.22
C VAL A 25 -10.97 -1.88 4.61
N ILE A 26 -11.83 -0.89 4.85
CA ILE A 26 -12.51 -0.69 6.15
C ILE A 26 -13.36 -1.93 6.50
N VAL A 27 -14.18 -2.41 5.55
CA VAL A 27 -15.00 -3.61 5.77
C VAL A 27 -14.12 -4.81 6.10
N GLY A 28 -13.05 -5.05 5.33
CA GLY A 28 -12.22 -6.23 5.51
C GLY A 28 -11.43 -6.23 6.82
N HIS A 29 -10.95 -5.07 7.25
CA HIS A 29 -10.20 -4.94 8.52
C HIS A 29 -11.13 -4.89 9.73
N SER A 30 -12.39 -4.49 9.58
CA SER A 30 -13.34 -4.45 10.70
C SER A 30 -13.50 -5.80 11.38
N ALA A 31 -13.52 -6.90 10.61
CA ALA A 31 -13.64 -8.25 11.13
C ALA A 31 -12.34 -8.80 11.73
N ALA A 32 -11.18 -8.31 11.28
CA ALA A 32 -9.90 -8.68 11.88
C ALA A 32 -9.71 -8.02 13.26
N LEU A 33 -10.17 -6.78 13.41
CA LEU A 33 -10.08 -6.01 14.66
C LEU A 33 -11.17 -6.40 15.67
N HIS A 34 -12.36 -6.75 15.18
CA HIS A 34 -13.47 -7.20 16.01
C HIS A 34 -14.10 -8.46 15.41
N PRO A 35 -13.51 -9.64 15.65
CA PRO A 35 -14.06 -10.91 15.19
C PRO A 35 -15.46 -11.09 15.78
N ARG A 36 -16.47 -11.17 14.92
CA ARG A 36 -17.85 -11.45 15.32
C ARG A 36 -18.21 -12.86 14.85
N ASP A 37 -18.67 -13.69 15.78
CA ASP A 37 -19.11 -15.04 15.46
C ASP A 37 -20.15 -15.03 14.33
N GLY A 38 -19.86 -15.81 13.28
CA GLY A 38 -20.72 -15.93 12.10
C GLY A 38 -20.65 -14.79 11.08
N TRP A 39 -19.81 -13.78 11.28
CA TRP A 39 -19.56 -12.78 10.22
C TRP A 39 -18.65 -13.36 9.14
N ILE A 40 -19.04 -13.17 7.88
CA ILE A 40 -18.28 -13.61 6.71
C ILE A 40 -18.08 -12.39 5.81
N ASP A 41 -16.85 -12.19 5.35
CA ASP A 41 -16.52 -11.10 4.44
C ASP A 41 -17.28 -11.28 3.11
N PRO A 42 -17.99 -10.24 2.61
CA PRO A 42 -18.78 -10.37 1.39
C PRO A 42 -17.96 -10.85 0.17
N VAL A 43 -16.70 -10.47 0.06
CA VAL A 43 -15.81 -10.92 -1.03
C VAL A 43 -15.43 -12.39 -0.83
N SER A 44 -15.21 -12.82 0.41
CA SER A 44 -14.88 -14.22 0.71
C SER A 44 -16.01 -15.20 0.36
N LEU A 45 -17.27 -14.75 0.32
CA LEU A 45 -18.41 -15.56 -0.14
C LEU A 45 -18.29 -15.97 -1.61
N PHE A 46 -17.73 -15.10 -2.45
CA PHE A 46 -17.56 -15.35 -3.88
C PHE A 46 -16.15 -15.88 -4.21
N PHE A 47 -15.16 -15.48 -3.42
CA PHE A 47 -13.75 -15.79 -3.62
C PHE A 47 -13.13 -16.29 -2.31
N PRO A 48 -13.22 -17.60 -2.02
CA PRO A 48 -12.85 -18.16 -0.72
C PRO A 48 -11.36 -18.07 -0.39
N PHE A 49 -10.52 -17.70 -1.36
CA PHE A 49 -9.08 -17.51 -1.21
C PHE A 49 -8.69 -16.05 -0.89
N THR A 50 -9.64 -15.12 -0.76
CA THR A 50 -9.36 -13.72 -0.45
C THR A 50 -10.52 -13.05 0.30
N TYR A 51 -10.31 -11.81 0.72
CA TYR A 51 -11.30 -10.98 1.42
C TYR A 51 -11.25 -9.54 0.91
N SER A 52 -12.19 -8.69 1.33
CA SER A 52 -12.36 -7.36 0.73
C SER A 52 -11.14 -6.47 0.87
N GLY A 53 -10.43 -6.52 2.00
CA GLY A 53 -9.23 -5.72 2.24
C GLY A 53 -8.06 -6.15 1.34
N ALA A 54 -7.78 -7.45 1.25
CA ALA A 54 -6.72 -7.97 0.39
C ALA A 54 -6.97 -7.68 -1.10
N LEU A 55 -8.23 -7.76 -1.54
CA LEU A 55 -8.60 -7.38 -2.90
C LEU A 55 -8.47 -5.88 -3.15
N ALA A 56 -8.88 -5.07 -2.18
CA ALA A 56 -8.82 -3.62 -2.28
C ALA A 56 -7.37 -3.10 -2.38
N VAL A 57 -6.45 -3.64 -1.59
CA VAL A 57 -5.03 -3.28 -1.66
C VAL A 57 -4.46 -3.61 -3.05
N LYS A 58 -4.76 -4.79 -3.61
CA LYS A 58 -4.38 -5.16 -4.98
C LYS A 58 -4.93 -4.16 -6.01
N GLY A 59 -6.18 -3.71 -5.85
CA GLY A 59 -6.79 -2.66 -6.67
C GLY A 59 -6.07 -1.31 -6.55
N PHE A 60 -5.68 -0.90 -5.34
CA PHE A 60 -4.89 0.32 -5.14
C PHE A 60 -3.56 0.26 -5.87
N PHE A 61 -2.84 -0.87 -5.79
CA PHE A 61 -1.57 -1.05 -6.49
C PHE A 61 -1.75 -1.01 -8.02
N LEU A 62 -2.81 -1.63 -8.56
CA LEU A 62 -3.12 -1.56 -9.99
C LEU A 62 -3.41 -0.12 -10.44
N VAL A 63 -4.28 0.60 -9.73
CA VAL A 63 -4.59 2.01 -10.03
C VAL A 63 -3.33 2.89 -9.89
N SER A 64 -2.50 2.62 -8.88
CA SER A 64 -1.23 3.33 -8.68
C SER A 64 -0.29 3.10 -9.86
N GLY A 65 -0.12 1.86 -10.32
CA GLY A 65 0.67 1.51 -11.50
C GLY A 65 0.24 2.27 -12.75
N ILE A 66 -1.08 2.33 -13.01
CA ILE A 66 -1.64 3.07 -14.17
C ILE A 66 -1.25 4.56 -14.10
N LEU A 67 -1.55 5.21 -12.97
CA LEU A 67 -1.38 6.66 -12.82
C LEU A 67 0.09 7.08 -12.78
N VAL A 68 0.92 6.25 -12.16
CA VAL A 68 2.34 6.54 -11.97
C VAL A 68 3.09 6.32 -13.28
N ALA A 69 2.81 5.23 -14.02
CA ALA A 69 3.36 5.03 -15.37
C ALA A 69 2.89 6.11 -16.34
N ASN A 70 1.59 6.44 -16.35
CA ASN A 70 1.06 7.50 -17.21
C ASN A 70 1.76 8.84 -16.93
N SER A 71 1.91 9.21 -15.66
CA SER A 71 2.61 10.43 -15.27
C SER A 71 4.09 10.44 -15.67
N ALA A 72 4.79 9.30 -15.65
CA ALA A 72 6.19 9.20 -16.04
C ALA A 72 6.37 9.31 -17.56
N MET A 73 5.42 8.78 -18.35
CA MET A 73 5.42 8.93 -19.81
C MET A 73 5.13 10.37 -20.24
N ASP A 74 4.21 11.04 -19.54
CA ASP A 74 3.78 12.41 -19.86
C ASP A 74 4.82 13.45 -19.41
N LYS A 75 5.44 13.26 -18.23
CA LYS A 75 6.43 14.17 -17.65
C LYS A 75 7.75 13.41 -17.49
N LYS A 76 8.60 13.45 -18.52
CA LYS A 76 9.95 12.85 -18.53
C LYS A 76 10.96 13.52 -17.58
N ASP A 77 10.49 14.25 -16.58
CA ASP A 77 11.30 14.90 -15.55
C ASP A 77 11.23 14.09 -14.25
N ILE A 78 12.36 13.48 -13.89
CA ILE A 78 12.53 12.67 -12.68
C ILE A 78 12.30 13.49 -11.42
N TYR A 79 12.73 14.76 -11.41
CA TYR A 79 12.63 15.59 -10.21
C TYR A 79 11.19 16.00 -9.92
N SER A 80 10.45 16.45 -10.95
CA SER A 80 9.00 16.70 -10.81
C SER A 80 8.23 15.44 -10.45
N PHE A 81 8.61 14.28 -11.01
CA PHE A 81 7.99 13.01 -10.66
C PHE A 81 8.23 12.66 -9.18
N LEU A 82 9.49 12.60 -8.73
CA LEU A 82 9.83 12.19 -7.37
C LEU A 82 9.26 13.15 -6.33
N SER A 83 9.34 14.46 -6.55
CA SER A 83 8.76 15.46 -5.65
C SER A 83 7.24 15.31 -5.53
N SER A 84 6.53 15.10 -6.64
CA SER A 84 5.08 14.90 -6.62
C SER A 84 4.65 13.65 -5.84
N ARG A 85 5.47 12.59 -5.87
CA ARG A 85 5.19 11.33 -5.14
C ARG A 85 5.57 11.44 -3.67
N PHE A 86 6.67 12.10 -3.37
CA PHE A 86 7.05 12.42 -2.00
C PHE A 86 5.98 13.26 -1.31
N LEU A 87 5.53 14.36 -1.93
CA LEU A 87 4.49 15.23 -1.38
C LEU A 87 3.11 14.55 -1.30
N ARG A 88 2.89 13.48 -2.06
CA ARG A 88 1.66 12.67 -1.97
C ARG A 88 1.65 11.74 -0.76
N ILE A 89 2.79 11.14 -0.41
CA ILE A 89 2.88 10.10 0.63
C ILE A 89 3.32 10.71 1.96
N PHE A 90 4.42 11.47 1.95
CA PHE A 90 5.15 11.82 3.16
C PHE A 90 4.37 12.75 4.12
N PRO A 91 3.65 13.79 3.68
CA PRO A 91 2.88 14.63 4.59
C PRO A 91 1.77 13.86 5.33
N GLY A 92 1.05 12.99 4.61
CA GLY A 92 0.01 12.15 5.20
C GLY A 92 0.60 11.10 6.15
N LEU A 93 1.71 10.48 5.76
CA LEU A 93 2.43 9.54 6.62
C LEU A 93 2.90 10.20 7.91
N LEU A 94 3.60 11.33 7.82
CA LEU A 94 4.11 12.06 8.98
C LEU A 94 2.97 12.46 9.91
N PHE A 95 1.89 13.00 9.35
CA PHE A 95 0.71 13.38 10.12
C PHE A 95 0.13 12.19 10.88
N VAL A 96 -0.16 11.08 10.20
CA VAL A 96 -0.79 9.93 10.85
C VAL A 96 0.10 9.31 11.92
N VAL A 97 1.42 9.16 11.68
CA VAL A 97 2.30 8.52 12.67
C VAL A 97 2.52 9.38 13.91
N VAL A 98 2.60 10.71 13.74
CA VAL A 98 2.76 11.65 14.87
C VAL A 98 1.48 11.67 15.71
N ILE A 99 0.31 11.76 15.08
CA ILE A 99 -0.97 11.73 15.79
C ILE A 99 -1.16 10.38 16.49
N THR A 100 -0.84 9.27 15.82
CA THR A 100 -0.92 7.94 16.42
C THR A 100 0.01 7.82 17.63
N ALA A 101 1.27 8.27 17.53
CA ALA A 101 2.25 8.12 18.60
C ALA A 101 2.02 9.05 19.79
N PHE A 102 1.63 10.31 19.55
CA PHE A 102 1.63 11.35 20.59
C PHE A 102 0.23 11.84 21.00
N ILE A 103 -0.82 11.42 20.32
CA ILE A 103 -2.21 11.71 20.72
C ILE A 103 -2.95 10.42 21.02
N ILE A 104 -3.05 9.51 20.05
CA ILE A 104 -3.79 8.25 20.24
C ILE A 104 -3.08 7.37 21.28
N GLY A 105 -1.76 7.22 21.17
CA GLY A 105 -0.97 6.41 22.09
C GLY A 105 -1.19 6.74 23.56
N PRO A 106 -0.95 7.99 24.02
CA PRO A 106 -1.18 8.37 25.41
C PRO A 106 -2.64 8.27 25.88
N LEU A 107 -3.61 8.43 24.98
CA LEU A 107 -5.05 8.35 25.33
C LEU A 107 -5.53 6.92 25.56
N PHE A 108 -4.94 5.96 24.85
CA PHE A 108 -5.36 4.55 24.88
C PHE A 108 -4.33 3.60 25.51
N SER A 109 -3.21 4.14 25.98
CA SER A 109 -2.20 3.35 26.71
C SER A 109 -2.69 3.02 28.13
N THR A 110 -2.30 1.84 28.61
CA THR A 110 -2.44 1.48 30.04
C THR A 110 -1.45 2.23 30.95
N LEU A 111 -0.45 2.92 30.38
CA LEU A 111 0.51 3.74 31.12
C LEU A 111 -0.05 5.14 31.39
N SER A 112 0.41 5.80 32.45
CA SER A 112 0.15 7.23 32.60
C SER A 112 0.85 8.03 31.49
N ILE A 113 0.31 9.20 31.11
CA ILE A 113 0.87 10.05 30.04
C ILE A 113 2.35 10.35 30.30
N ASN A 114 2.73 10.61 31.56
CA ASN A 114 4.11 10.91 31.94
C ASN A 114 5.04 9.69 31.81
N GLU A 115 4.56 8.49 32.15
CA GLU A 115 5.35 7.27 31.95
C GLU A 115 5.50 6.96 30.47
N TYR A 116 4.40 7.05 29.71
CA TYR A 116 4.39 6.82 28.27
C TYR A 116 5.40 7.71 27.52
N LEU A 117 5.40 9.02 27.78
CA LEU A 117 6.29 9.97 27.10
C LEU A 117 7.75 9.89 27.54
N ARG A 118 8.05 9.21 28.65
CA ARG A 118 9.43 8.92 29.09
C ARG A 118 10.03 7.70 28.39
N THR A 119 9.20 6.85 27.80
CA THR A 119 9.65 5.70 27.01
C THR A 119 10.14 6.16 25.63
N ILE A 120 11.05 5.39 25.02
CA ILE A 120 11.63 5.71 23.70
C ILE A 120 10.71 5.28 22.55
N GLU A 121 9.76 4.40 22.84
CA GLU A 121 8.93 3.66 21.91
C GLU A 121 8.06 4.56 21.02
N PRO A 122 7.41 5.64 21.51
CA PRO A 122 6.65 6.56 20.65
C PRO A 122 7.54 7.28 19.63
N PHE A 123 8.75 7.67 20.05
CA PHE A 123 9.73 8.31 19.17
C PHE A 123 10.29 7.31 18.14
N LYS A 124 10.60 6.10 18.59
CA LYS A 124 11.05 5.00 17.75
C LYS A 124 9.99 4.62 16.71
N TYR A 125 8.72 4.53 17.10
CA TYR A 125 7.59 4.28 16.21
C TYR A 125 7.56 5.29 15.05
N VAL A 126 7.68 6.59 15.36
CA VAL A 126 7.72 7.64 14.33
C VAL A 126 8.97 7.52 13.47
N ALA A 127 10.16 7.44 14.08
CA ALA A 127 11.44 7.43 13.38
C ALA A 127 11.59 6.21 12.44
N GLU A 128 11.22 5.02 12.91
CA GLU A 128 11.25 3.81 12.09
C GLU A 128 10.25 3.92 10.94
N THR A 129 9.01 4.35 11.22
CA THR A 129 7.98 4.38 10.18
C THR A 129 8.29 5.40 9.08
N ILE A 130 8.78 6.61 9.42
CA ILE A 130 9.18 7.61 8.40
C ILE A 130 10.41 7.17 7.59
N THR A 131 11.23 6.27 8.13
CA THR A 131 12.37 5.65 7.42
C THR A 131 11.98 4.35 6.70
N MET A 132 10.67 4.14 6.49
CA MET A 132 10.09 2.98 5.79
C MET A 132 10.31 1.64 6.50
N ARG A 133 10.60 1.67 7.81
CA ARG A 133 10.62 0.49 8.69
C ARG A 133 9.35 0.52 9.54
N VAL A 134 8.32 -0.18 9.10
CA VAL A 134 7.02 -0.11 9.77
C VAL A 134 7.11 -0.69 11.18
N ASN A 135 6.74 0.12 12.15
CA ASN A 135 6.54 -0.29 13.53
C ASN A 135 5.03 -0.24 13.80
N TYR A 136 4.49 -1.31 14.40
CA TYR A 136 3.05 -1.45 14.64
C TYR A 136 2.64 -1.18 16.08
N PHE A 137 3.59 -1.14 17.01
CA PHE A 137 3.30 -1.26 18.43
C PHE A 137 3.67 0.02 19.18
N LEU A 138 2.81 0.40 20.12
CA LEU A 138 3.05 1.46 21.09
C LEU A 138 2.89 0.90 22.51
N PRO A 139 3.62 1.44 23.49
CA PRO A 139 3.67 0.85 24.82
C PRO A 139 2.30 0.95 25.50
N GLY A 140 1.76 -0.20 25.90
CA GLY A 140 0.48 -0.31 26.61
C GLY A 140 -0.76 -0.02 25.78
N VAL A 141 -0.66 0.15 24.46
CA VAL A 141 -1.80 0.47 23.59
C VAL A 141 -2.40 -0.80 23.01
N PHE A 142 -3.71 -0.98 23.14
CA PHE A 142 -4.48 -2.08 22.52
C PHE A 142 -3.98 -3.51 22.81
N THR A 143 -3.29 -3.74 23.93
CA THR A 143 -2.67 -5.03 24.28
C THR A 143 -3.63 -6.21 24.39
N GLY A 144 -4.94 -5.95 24.53
CA GLY A 144 -6.00 -6.96 24.56
C GLY A 144 -6.69 -7.25 23.22
N ASN A 145 -6.29 -6.58 22.12
CA ASN A 145 -6.91 -6.79 20.82
C ASN A 145 -6.51 -8.13 20.20
N ALA A 146 -7.41 -8.70 19.38
CA ALA A 146 -7.21 -9.98 18.71
C ALA A 146 -6.01 -10.00 17.73
N ASP A 147 -5.59 -8.83 17.26
CA ASP A 147 -4.46 -8.63 16.34
C ASP A 147 -3.11 -8.47 17.06
N GLY A 148 -3.07 -8.60 18.38
CA GLY A 148 -1.85 -8.50 19.19
C GLY A 148 -1.44 -7.05 19.53
N GLY A 149 -2.34 -6.07 19.35
CA GLY A 149 -2.10 -4.68 19.75
C GLY A 149 -1.42 -3.83 18.68
N SER A 150 -1.66 -4.15 17.41
CA SER A 150 -1.24 -3.29 16.30
C SER A 150 -2.06 -1.99 16.32
N VAL A 151 -1.38 -0.85 16.44
CA VAL A 151 -2.05 0.45 16.50
C VAL A 151 -2.42 0.95 15.10
N ASN A 152 -1.59 0.63 14.11
CA ASN A 152 -1.84 1.01 12.73
C ASN A 152 -1.32 -0.05 11.76
N GLY A 153 -2.07 -1.15 11.66
CA GLY A 153 -1.75 -2.27 10.77
C GLY A 153 -1.64 -1.84 9.31
N SER A 154 -2.39 -0.84 8.86
CA SER A 154 -2.46 -0.43 7.44
C SER A 154 -1.16 0.20 6.89
N LEU A 155 -0.22 0.61 7.75
CA LEU A 155 1.06 1.21 7.35
C LEU A 155 1.95 0.27 6.52
N TRP A 156 1.71 -1.05 6.62
CA TRP A 156 2.53 -2.08 5.97
C TRP A 156 2.68 -1.89 4.46
N THR A 157 1.69 -1.31 3.79
CA THR A 157 1.67 -1.16 2.32
C THR A 157 2.60 -0.06 1.80
N ILE A 158 2.91 0.95 2.62
CA ILE A 158 3.60 2.18 2.19
C ILE A 158 5.04 1.90 1.72
N PRO A 159 5.89 1.13 2.43
CA PRO A 159 7.22 0.78 1.93
C PRO A 159 7.17 0.05 0.58
N TYR A 160 6.16 -0.80 0.36
CA TYR A 160 5.98 -1.49 -0.91
C TYR A 160 5.53 -0.55 -2.03
N GLU A 161 4.64 0.41 -1.75
CA GLU A 161 4.26 1.40 -2.76
C GLU A 161 5.47 2.24 -3.18
N VAL A 162 6.27 2.71 -2.22
CA VAL A 162 7.49 3.49 -2.49
C VAL A 162 8.52 2.65 -3.26
N SER A 163 8.71 1.38 -2.90
CA SER A 163 9.66 0.51 -3.61
C SER A 163 9.22 0.25 -5.06
N MET A 164 7.93 0.04 -5.32
CA MET A 164 7.40 -0.11 -6.68
C MET A 164 7.60 1.15 -7.52
N TYR A 165 7.46 2.34 -6.93
CA TYR A 165 7.77 3.60 -7.63
C TYR A 165 9.23 3.66 -8.03
N CYS A 166 10.15 3.28 -7.13
CA CYS A 166 11.59 3.23 -7.38
C CYS A 166 11.96 2.22 -8.48
N VAL A 167 11.39 1.01 -8.44
CA VAL A 167 11.63 -0.03 -9.46
C VAL A 167 11.09 0.45 -10.81
N MET A 168 9.87 0.99 -10.85
CA MET A 168 9.27 1.46 -12.09
C MET A 168 10.07 2.61 -12.70
N ILE A 169 10.48 3.62 -11.93
CA ILE A 169 11.28 4.71 -12.47
C ILE A 169 12.65 4.23 -12.94
N GLY A 170 13.31 3.35 -12.17
CA GLY A 170 14.55 2.71 -12.60
C GLY A 170 14.38 2.00 -13.93
N LEU A 171 13.32 1.22 -14.09
CA LEU A 171 13.00 0.54 -15.34
C LEU A 171 12.79 1.52 -16.51
N PHE A 172 12.07 2.62 -16.31
CA PHE A 172 11.80 3.61 -17.35
C PHE A 172 13.07 4.33 -17.81
N TYR A 173 13.93 4.74 -16.87
CA TYR A 173 15.18 5.44 -17.20
C TYR A 173 16.23 4.49 -17.79
N LEU A 174 16.41 3.29 -17.24
CA LEU A 174 17.37 2.30 -17.75
C LEU A 174 16.97 1.75 -19.13
N SER A 175 15.67 1.66 -19.42
CA SER A 175 15.18 1.26 -20.75
C SER A 175 15.20 2.39 -21.78
N GLY A 176 15.54 3.63 -21.40
CA GLY A 176 15.40 4.80 -22.27
C GLY A 176 13.96 5.01 -22.74
N PHE A 177 12.98 4.68 -21.90
CA PHE A 177 11.54 4.71 -22.22
C PHE A 177 11.13 3.79 -23.39
N ASN A 178 11.92 2.74 -23.67
CA ASN A 178 11.59 1.78 -24.72
C ASN A 178 10.44 0.86 -24.28
N LYS A 179 9.27 1.04 -24.92
CA LYS A 179 8.06 0.27 -24.61
C LYS A 179 8.28 -1.24 -24.60
N LYS A 180 9.07 -1.81 -25.53
CA LYS A 180 9.31 -3.26 -25.59
C LYS A 180 10.08 -3.76 -24.38
N ILE A 181 11.13 -3.04 -23.97
CA ILE A 181 11.95 -3.40 -22.80
C ILE A 181 11.10 -3.30 -21.52
N ILE A 182 10.35 -2.22 -21.37
CA ILE A 182 9.46 -2.01 -20.22
C ILE A 182 8.40 -3.11 -20.16
N THR A 183 7.77 -3.45 -21.30
CA THR A 183 6.79 -4.54 -21.36
C THR A 183 7.40 -5.87 -20.97
N SER A 184 8.53 -6.26 -21.57
CA SER A 184 9.20 -7.52 -21.24
C SER A 184 9.58 -7.61 -19.76
N ALA A 185 10.18 -6.56 -19.21
CA ALA A 185 10.53 -6.51 -17.79
C ALA A 185 9.29 -6.55 -16.88
N SER A 186 8.22 -5.84 -17.24
CA SER A 186 6.97 -5.87 -16.49
C SER A 186 6.35 -7.27 -16.48
N LEU A 187 6.36 -7.98 -17.62
CA LEU A 187 5.91 -9.36 -17.71
C LEU A 187 6.76 -10.29 -16.83
N LEU A 188 8.09 -10.15 -16.85
CA LEU A 188 8.98 -10.91 -15.97
C LEU A 188 8.65 -10.68 -14.49
N ILE A 189 8.41 -9.43 -14.07
CA ILE A 189 8.03 -9.11 -12.69
C ILE A 189 6.67 -9.71 -12.34
N ILE A 190 5.68 -9.59 -13.23
CA ILE A 190 4.33 -10.12 -13.04
C ILE A 190 4.35 -11.64 -12.80
N PHE A 191 5.15 -12.37 -13.60
CA PHE A 191 5.26 -13.83 -13.50
C PHE A 191 6.34 -14.31 -12.52
N SER A 192 7.17 -13.43 -11.96
CA SER A 192 8.21 -13.80 -11.00
C SER A 192 7.72 -14.68 -9.84
N PRO A 193 6.52 -14.50 -9.26
CA PRO A 193 6.04 -15.37 -8.18
C PRO A 193 5.83 -16.83 -8.60
N VAL A 194 5.55 -17.09 -9.89
CA VAL A 194 5.36 -18.46 -10.41
C VAL A 194 6.67 -19.25 -10.39
N PHE A 195 7.79 -18.56 -10.57
CA PHE A 195 9.13 -19.16 -10.59
C PHE A 195 9.77 -19.23 -9.20
N MET A 196 9.19 -18.54 -8.21
CA MET A 196 9.60 -18.61 -6.81
C MET A 196 8.90 -19.82 -6.18
N SER A 197 9.42 -21.02 -6.48
CA SER A 197 8.78 -22.31 -6.22
C SER A 197 8.51 -22.67 -4.75
N ASN A 198 8.82 -21.81 -3.78
CA ASN A 198 8.44 -21.94 -2.38
C ASN A 198 8.53 -20.55 -1.73
N PRO A 199 7.42 -19.88 -1.35
CA PRO A 199 7.54 -18.82 -0.35
C PRO A 199 8.21 -19.46 0.88
N PRO A 200 9.24 -18.85 1.49
CA PRO A 200 9.85 -19.40 2.70
C PRO A 200 8.73 -19.66 3.71
N MET A 201 8.54 -20.95 3.98
CA MET A 201 7.48 -21.52 4.81
C MET A 201 7.54 -20.80 6.16
N GLY A 202 6.58 -19.90 6.43
CA GLY A 202 6.52 -19.23 7.74
C GLY A 202 5.96 -17.81 7.82
N SER A 203 5.62 -17.12 6.73
CA SER A 203 4.95 -15.80 6.86
C SER A 203 3.78 -15.62 5.90
N THR A 204 2.57 -15.51 6.46
CA THR A 204 1.32 -15.10 5.78
C THR A 204 1.47 -13.78 5.01
N ILE A 205 2.38 -12.92 5.45
CA ILE A 205 2.77 -11.66 4.83
C ILE A 205 3.33 -11.87 3.40
N SER A 206 4.12 -12.93 3.18
CA SER A 206 4.71 -13.19 1.85
C SER A 206 3.65 -13.50 0.78
N ALA A 207 2.59 -14.24 1.13
CA ALA A 207 1.50 -14.60 0.22
C ALA A 207 0.67 -13.39 -0.26
N GLU A 208 0.53 -12.35 0.57
CA GLU A 208 -0.17 -11.12 0.21
C GLU A 208 0.71 -10.12 -0.54
N ILE A 209 2.04 -10.16 -0.35
CA ILE A 209 2.99 -9.24 -1.01
C ILE A 209 3.19 -9.59 -2.49
N TYR A 210 3.36 -10.87 -2.82
CA TYR A 210 3.69 -11.27 -4.20
C TYR A 210 2.66 -10.83 -5.25
N PRO A 211 1.35 -10.84 -4.98
CA PRO A 211 0.37 -10.29 -5.92
C PRO A 211 0.46 -8.77 -6.11
N LEU A 212 0.99 -8.00 -5.15
CA LEU A 212 0.99 -6.53 -5.22
C LEU A 212 1.84 -6.01 -6.38
N GLN A 213 3.05 -6.55 -6.52
CA GLN A 213 3.93 -6.21 -7.63
C GLN A 213 3.28 -6.56 -8.98
N SER A 214 2.64 -7.74 -9.07
CA SER A 214 1.95 -8.17 -10.29
C SER A 214 0.79 -7.23 -10.64
N CYS A 215 -0.01 -6.82 -9.66
CA CYS A 215 -1.08 -5.84 -9.86
C CYS A 215 -0.52 -4.47 -10.30
N PHE A 216 0.55 -3.99 -9.66
CA PHE A 216 1.17 -2.72 -10.00
C PHE A 216 1.69 -2.70 -11.44
N PHE A 217 2.51 -3.68 -11.81
CA PHE A 217 3.08 -3.76 -13.16
C PHE A 217 2.04 -4.11 -14.23
N THR A 218 0.95 -4.79 -13.87
CA THR A 218 -0.21 -4.90 -14.76
C THR A 218 -0.82 -3.52 -15.04
N GLY A 219 -0.94 -2.67 -14.02
CA GLY A 219 -1.33 -1.28 -14.19
C GLY A 219 -0.37 -0.48 -15.08
N VAL A 220 0.95 -0.71 -14.94
CA VAL A 220 1.97 -0.10 -15.82
C VAL A 220 1.73 -0.50 -17.28
N LEU A 221 1.48 -1.78 -17.56
CA LEU A 221 1.16 -2.25 -18.91
C LEU A 221 -0.10 -1.59 -19.48
N PHE A 222 -1.17 -1.48 -18.67
CA PHE A 222 -2.38 -0.77 -19.10
C PHE A 222 -2.11 0.69 -19.47
N ALA A 223 -1.21 1.38 -18.76
CA ALA A 223 -0.83 2.75 -19.11
C ALA A 223 -0.03 2.84 -20.42
N ILE A 224 0.85 1.87 -20.70
CA ILE A 224 1.68 1.85 -21.92
C ILE A 224 0.83 1.61 -23.18
N TYR A 225 -0.22 0.80 -23.05
CA TYR A 225 -1.16 0.39 -24.11
C TYR A 225 -2.57 0.95 -23.89
N LYS A 226 -2.67 2.18 -23.39
CA LYS A 226 -3.95 2.85 -23.08
C LYS A 226 -4.75 3.32 -24.32
N ASP A 227 -4.12 3.25 -25.50
CA ASP A 227 -4.62 3.69 -26.80
C ASP A 227 -5.11 2.53 -27.67
#